data_AF-A0A354I8V3-F1
#
_entry.id   AF-A0A354I8V3-F1
#
_cell.length_a   1.000
_cell.length_b   1.000
_cell.length_c   1.000
_cell.angle_alpha   90.00
_cell.angle_beta   90.00
_cell.angle_gamma   90.00
#
_symmetry.space_group_name_H-M   'P 1'
#
loop_
_entity.id
_entity.type
_entity.pdbx_description
1 polymer ?
#
loop_
_entity_poly.entity_id
_entity_poly.type
_entity_poly.pdbx_seq_one_letter_code
_entity_poly.pdbx_strand_id
1 'polypeptide(L)'
;DMYQIQRYIETNYGISSDKAVSKAVSIAASEKSYHPIREFLESLQWDGKSRIANLLPRFLGADDNEYTREIMRLLMLAAVHRIYEPGCKFEIMVCLVGGQGAGKSTFFRFLAVNDDWFTDDLKRMDDENVYSKMQGHWIIEMSEMLATVNAKSIEDIKSFLSRQKETYRIPYQTYAEDRPRQCIFVGTSNNLDFLPLD
;
A
#
# COMPACT_ATOMS: atom_id res chain seq x y z
N ASP A 1 -9.69 14.59 -18.24
CA ASP A 1 -10.49 13.69 -19.10
C ASP A 1 -9.89 13.64 -20.51
N MET A 2 -9.68 12.45 -21.06
CA MET A 2 -8.99 12.23 -22.35
C MET A 2 -9.75 12.90 -23.51
N TYR A 3 -11.09 12.86 -23.48
CA TYR A 3 -11.92 13.48 -24.51
C TYR A 3 -11.76 15.00 -24.57
N GLN A 4 -11.55 15.65 -23.42
CA GLN A 4 -11.30 17.10 -23.37
C GLN A 4 -9.92 17.45 -23.94
N ILE A 5 -8.91 16.61 -23.69
CA ILE A 5 -7.56 16.79 -24.26
C ILE A 5 -7.60 16.60 -25.77
N GLN A 6 -8.30 15.56 -26.26
CA GLN A 6 -8.51 15.32 -27.69
C GLN A 6 -9.20 16.51 -28.36
N ARG A 7 -10.33 16.98 -27.81
CA ARG A 7 -11.08 18.12 -28.33
C ARG A 7 -10.21 19.39 -28.39
N TYR A 8 -9.42 19.64 -27.36
CA TYR A 8 -8.51 20.80 -27.33
C TYR A 8 -7.44 20.69 -28.43
N ILE A 9 -6.82 19.53 -28.59
CA ILE A 9 -5.79 19.31 -29.60
C ILE A 9 -6.37 19.42 -31.02
N GLU A 10 -7.55 18.87 -31.25
CA GLU A 10 -8.25 18.98 -32.53
C GLU A 10 -8.59 20.44 -32.85
N THR A 11 -9.16 21.18 -31.89
CA THR A 11 -9.59 22.56 -32.11
C THR A 11 -8.42 23.53 -32.34
N ASN A 12 -7.31 23.37 -31.61
CA ASN A 12 -6.19 24.32 -31.66
C ASN A 12 -5.09 23.94 -32.65
N TYR A 13 -4.95 22.65 -32.97
CA TYR A 13 -3.85 22.13 -33.80
C TYR A 13 -4.33 21.32 -35.00
N GLY A 14 -5.63 21.08 -35.17
CA GLY A 14 -6.19 20.34 -36.31
C GLY A 14 -5.86 18.85 -36.33
N ILE A 15 -5.39 18.29 -35.21
CA ILE A 15 -5.03 16.87 -35.10
C ILE A 15 -6.20 16.10 -34.50
N SER A 16 -6.88 15.29 -35.32
CA SER A 16 -8.03 14.46 -34.92
C SER A 16 -7.69 12.97 -34.74
N SER A 17 -6.44 12.57 -34.92
CA SER A 17 -6.03 11.17 -34.78
C SER A 17 -5.92 10.77 -33.30
N ASP A 18 -6.87 9.97 -32.82
CA ASP A 18 -6.88 9.42 -31.45
C ASP A 18 -5.57 8.74 -31.06
N LYS A 19 -4.98 8.00 -32.00
CA LYS A 19 -3.72 7.28 -31.79
C LYS A 19 -2.54 8.26 -31.62
N ALA A 20 -2.51 9.33 -32.43
CA ALA A 20 -1.47 10.35 -32.32
C ALA A 20 -1.60 11.12 -31.01
N VAL A 21 -2.83 11.50 -30.63
CA VAL A 21 -3.12 12.19 -29.37
C VAL A 21 -2.74 11.31 -28.17
N SER A 22 -3.21 10.06 -28.13
CA SER A 22 -2.89 9.13 -27.05
C SER A 22 -1.38 8.92 -26.89
N LYS A 23 -0.66 8.78 -28.01
CA LYS A 23 0.81 8.65 -27.98
C LYS A 23 1.48 9.91 -27.44
N ALA A 24 1.06 11.09 -27.87
CA ALA A 24 1.60 12.36 -27.41
C ALA A 24 1.34 12.57 -25.91
N VAL A 25 0.13 12.26 -25.44
CA VAL A 25 -0.22 12.32 -24.02
C VAL A 25 0.63 11.35 -23.21
N SER A 26 0.79 10.10 -23.66
CA SER A 26 1.65 9.12 -22.97
C SER A 26 3.10 9.57 -22.89
N ILE A 27 3.66 10.18 -23.95
CA ILE A 27 5.02 10.74 -23.95
C ILE A 27 5.11 11.87 -22.91
N ALA A 28 4.22 12.85 -22.99
CA ALA A 28 4.22 13.99 -22.07
C ALA A 28 4.02 13.56 -20.60
N ALA A 29 3.17 12.55 -20.36
CA ALA A 29 2.97 11.98 -19.03
C ALA A 29 4.22 11.23 -18.53
N SER A 30 4.94 10.53 -19.41
CA SER A 30 6.20 9.87 -19.05
C SER A 30 7.31 10.86 -18.68
N GLU A 31 7.41 11.97 -19.40
CA GLU A 31 8.38 13.04 -19.15
C GLU A 31 8.12 13.79 -17.84
N LYS A 32 6.85 13.82 -17.40
CA LYS A 32 6.42 14.43 -16.14
C LYS A 32 6.03 13.38 -15.09
N SER A 33 6.62 12.19 -15.18
CA SER A 33 6.38 11.15 -14.19
C SER A 33 6.96 11.55 -12.83
N TYR A 34 6.23 11.21 -11.77
CA TYR A 34 6.63 11.49 -10.41
C TYR A 34 6.16 10.35 -9.49
N HIS A 35 6.73 10.29 -8.29
CA HIS A 35 6.34 9.31 -7.28
C HIS A 35 5.71 10.03 -6.08
N PRO A 36 4.37 10.02 -5.92
CA PRO A 36 3.66 10.83 -4.92
C PRO A 36 4.17 10.64 -3.48
N ILE A 37 4.34 9.39 -3.05
CA ILE A 37 4.79 9.08 -1.68
C ILE A 37 6.25 9.49 -1.48
N ARG A 38 7.13 9.29 -2.49
CA ARG A 38 8.53 9.68 -2.41
C ARG A 38 8.68 11.19 -2.33
N GLU A 39 8.01 11.93 -3.21
CA GLU A 39 7.99 13.40 -3.16
C GLU A 39 7.47 13.91 -1.81
N PHE A 40 6.41 13.29 -1.28
CA PHE A 40 5.94 13.59 0.07
C PHE A 40 7.03 13.36 1.12
N LEU A 41 7.67 12.19 1.13
CA LEU A 41 8.73 11.87 2.09
C LEU A 41 9.94 12.83 1.97
N GLU A 42 10.33 13.19 0.76
CA GLU A 42 11.42 14.12 0.47
C GLU A 42 11.07 15.58 0.86
N SER A 43 9.78 15.93 0.90
CA SER A 43 9.31 17.25 1.35
C SER A 43 9.32 17.43 2.86
N LEU A 44 9.42 16.34 3.64
CA LEU A 44 9.34 16.39 5.11
C LEU A 44 10.58 17.01 5.73
N GLN A 45 10.37 17.84 6.75
CA GLN A 45 11.44 18.34 7.61
C GLN A 45 11.32 17.71 9.00
N TRP A 46 12.38 17.04 9.45
CA TRP A 46 12.40 16.45 10.77
C TRP A 46 12.67 17.51 11.84
N ASP A 47 11.82 17.53 12.86
CA ASP A 47 11.87 18.51 13.96
C ASP A 47 12.73 18.05 15.15
N GLY A 48 13.51 16.98 14.99
CA GLY A 48 14.39 16.43 16.02
C GLY A 48 13.69 15.58 17.08
N LYS A 49 12.35 15.41 17.03
CA LYS A 49 11.61 14.64 18.03
C LYS A 49 11.24 13.25 17.51
N SER A 50 11.71 12.22 18.21
CA SER A 50 11.33 10.84 17.91
C SER A 50 9.89 10.55 18.35
N ARG A 51 9.03 10.18 17.41
CA ARG A 51 7.60 9.90 17.65
C ARG A 51 7.17 8.47 17.34
N ILE A 52 7.83 7.83 16.37
CA ILE A 52 7.40 6.53 15.82
C ILE A 52 7.24 5.46 16.90
N ALA A 53 8.21 5.39 17.83
CA ALA A 53 8.20 4.41 18.92
C ALA A 53 6.98 4.52 19.84
N ASN A 54 6.43 5.74 19.99
CA ASN A 54 5.36 6.01 20.95
C ASN A 54 3.97 6.04 20.31
N LEU A 55 3.84 5.67 19.02
CA LEU A 55 2.56 5.77 18.30
C LEU A 55 1.48 4.85 18.91
N LEU A 56 1.77 3.57 19.12
CA LEU A 56 0.78 2.63 19.67
C LEU A 56 0.41 2.95 21.13
N PRO A 57 1.37 3.20 22.06
CA PRO A 57 1.01 3.56 23.43
C PRO A 57 0.20 4.86 23.49
N ARG A 58 0.55 5.86 22.67
CA ARG A 58 -0.11 7.16 22.69
C ARG A 58 -1.51 7.16 22.11
N PHE A 59 -1.74 6.45 21.00
CA PHE A 59 -2.98 6.56 20.24
C PHE A 59 -3.94 5.39 20.45
N LEU A 60 -3.41 4.20 20.77
CA LEU A 60 -4.21 2.99 20.93
C LEU A 60 -4.16 2.41 22.36
N GLY A 61 -3.39 3.05 23.26
CA GLY A 61 -3.29 2.60 24.66
C GLY A 61 -2.56 1.26 24.82
N ALA A 62 -1.74 0.87 23.85
CA ALA A 62 -0.90 -0.32 23.96
C ALA A 62 0.16 -0.16 25.06
N ASP A 63 0.64 -1.28 25.61
CA ASP A 63 1.68 -1.27 26.62
C ASP A 63 2.95 -0.58 26.11
N ASP A 64 3.48 0.33 26.93
CA ASP A 64 4.72 1.05 26.65
C ASP A 64 5.95 0.20 27.00
N ASN A 65 6.23 -0.79 26.17
CA ASN A 65 7.36 -1.70 26.31
C ASN A 65 8.26 -1.71 25.07
N GLU A 66 9.41 -2.36 25.18
CA GLU A 66 10.40 -2.44 24.10
C GLU A 66 9.80 -3.04 22.82
N TYR A 67 9.05 -4.13 22.93
CA TYR A 67 8.41 -4.77 21.80
C TYR A 67 7.47 -3.82 21.03
N THR A 68 6.55 -3.14 21.73
CA THR A 68 5.61 -2.18 21.14
C THR A 68 6.33 -1.01 20.43
N ARG A 69 7.44 -0.55 21.01
CA ARG A 69 8.26 0.53 20.45
C ARG A 69 9.00 0.09 19.20
N GLU A 70 9.66 -1.07 19.25
CA GLU A 70 10.46 -1.58 18.13
C GLU A 70 9.59 -2.04 16.96
N ILE A 71 8.44 -2.66 17.21
CA ILE A 71 7.57 -3.13 16.12
C ILE A 71 7.06 -1.95 15.26
N MET A 72 6.80 -0.79 15.88
CA MET A 72 6.43 0.42 15.15
C MET A 72 7.59 1.03 14.38
N ARG A 73 8.79 1.05 14.97
CA ARG A 73 9.99 1.49 14.22
C ARG A 73 10.21 0.61 13.01
N LEU A 74 10.16 -0.69 13.19
CA LEU A 74 10.33 -1.68 12.13
C LEU A 74 9.31 -1.49 11.01
N LEU A 75 8.02 -1.35 11.35
CA LEU A 75 6.95 -1.13 10.39
C LEU A 75 7.17 0.13 9.55
N MET A 76 7.45 1.26 10.20
CA MET A 76 7.63 2.54 9.51
C MET A 76 8.92 2.58 8.69
N LEU A 77 10.01 2.00 9.18
CA LEU A 77 11.24 1.86 8.40
C LEU A 77 11.00 1.01 7.16
N ALA A 78 10.29 -0.11 7.28
CA ALA A 78 9.95 -0.96 6.14
C ALA A 78 9.05 -0.25 5.13
N ALA A 79 8.06 0.52 5.59
CA ALA A 79 7.19 1.32 4.74
C ALA A 79 7.99 2.33 3.90
N VAL A 80 8.92 3.05 4.54
CA VAL A 80 9.81 4.01 3.86
C VAL A 80 10.77 3.28 2.92
N HIS A 81 11.41 2.20 3.38
CA HIS A 81 12.40 1.45 2.60
C HIS A 81 11.81 0.88 1.31
N ARG A 82 10.56 0.40 1.32
CA ARG A 82 9.88 -0.09 0.12
C ARG A 82 9.62 0.97 -0.95
N ILE A 83 9.59 2.25 -0.60
CA ILE A 83 9.45 3.37 -1.56
C ILE A 83 10.79 3.67 -2.25
N TYR A 84 11.90 3.55 -1.52
CA TYR A 84 13.24 3.83 -2.05
C TYR A 84 13.89 2.61 -2.72
N GLU A 85 13.60 1.42 -2.21
CA GLU A 85 14.04 0.14 -2.76
C GLU A 85 12.83 -0.79 -3.00
N PRO A 86 12.05 -0.53 -4.07
CA PRO A 86 10.92 -1.36 -4.43
C PRO A 86 11.30 -2.83 -4.54
N GLY A 87 10.49 -3.70 -3.93
CA GLY A 87 10.68 -5.14 -3.92
C GLY A 87 11.68 -5.65 -2.90
N CYS A 88 12.19 -4.80 -2.00
CA CYS A 88 12.94 -5.26 -0.85
C CYS A 88 12.11 -6.28 -0.03
N LYS A 89 12.77 -7.34 0.47
CA LYS A 89 12.09 -8.37 1.22
C LYS A 89 11.62 -7.81 2.57
N PHE A 90 10.33 -7.94 2.85
CA PHE A 90 9.73 -7.61 4.14
C PHE A 90 8.47 -8.45 4.29
N GLU A 91 8.57 -9.51 5.09
CA GLU A 91 7.53 -10.54 5.27
C GLU A 91 6.88 -10.48 6.66
N ILE A 92 7.05 -9.35 7.35
CA ILE A 92 6.45 -9.09 8.66
C ILE A 92 5.16 -8.31 8.45
N MET A 93 4.07 -8.80 9.03
CA MET A 93 2.78 -8.11 9.08
C MET A 93 2.49 -7.76 10.53
N VAL A 94 2.36 -6.46 10.81
CA VAL A 94 2.00 -5.99 12.15
C VAL A 94 0.50 -6.08 12.32
N CYS A 95 0.06 -6.86 13.30
CA CYS A 95 -1.36 -7.08 13.59
C CYS A 95 -1.75 -6.37 14.88
N LEU A 96 -2.72 -5.47 14.79
CA LEU A 96 -3.31 -4.82 15.97
C LEU A 96 -4.51 -5.62 16.44
N VAL A 97 -4.48 -6.05 17.69
CA VAL A 97 -5.58 -6.77 18.34
C VAL A 97 -6.16 -5.90 19.45
N GLY A 98 -7.47 -5.76 19.46
CA GLY A 98 -8.17 -5.00 20.49
C GLY A 98 -9.65 -4.93 20.23
N GLY A 99 -10.41 -4.32 21.14
CA GLY A 99 -11.87 -4.23 21.02
C GLY A 99 -12.35 -3.62 19.70
N GLN A 100 -13.57 -4.00 19.29
CA GLN A 100 -14.25 -3.35 18.17
C GLN A 100 -14.38 -1.84 18.46
N GLY A 101 -14.16 -1.00 17.45
CA GLY A 101 -14.22 0.44 17.60
C GLY A 101 -12.99 1.08 18.26
N ALA A 102 -11.93 0.31 18.58
CA ALA A 102 -10.67 0.85 19.13
C ALA A 102 -9.85 1.71 18.15
N GLY A 103 -10.35 1.97 16.93
CA GLY A 103 -9.69 2.84 15.96
C GLY A 103 -8.49 2.22 15.23
N LYS A 104 -8.35 0.89 15.22
CA LYS A 104 -7.21 0.16 14.61
C LYS A 104 -7.04 0.45 13.11
N SER A 105 -8.10 0.29 12.32
CA SER A 105 -8.10 0.59 10.88
C SER A 105 -7.88 2.08 10.62
N THR A 106 -8.54 2.94 11.40
CA THR A 106 -8.35 4.40 11.34
C THR A 106 -6.91 4.80 11.62
N PHE A 107 -6.24 4.14 12.56
CA PHE A 107 -4.83 4.39 12.87
C PHE A 107 -3.94 4.12 11.66
N PHE A 108 -4.11 2.97 10.99
CA PHE A 108 -3.34 2.66 9.78
C PHE A 108 -3.66 3.60 8.61
N ARG A 109 -4.94 3.94 8.42
CA ARG A 109 -5.35 4.95 7.43
C ARG A 109 -4.66 6.29 7.66
N PHE A 110 -4.60 6.76 8.91
CA PHE A 110 -3.91 8.01 9.24
C PHE A 110 -2.39 7.93 9.11
N LEU A 111 -1.79 6.75 9.34
CA LEU A 111 -0.35 6.56 9.08
C LEU A 111 0.01 6.68 7.61
N ALA A 112 -0.92 6.37 6.70
CA ALA A 112 -0.71 6.55 5.27
C ALA A 112 -0.69 8.04 4.88
N VAL A 113 -1.09 8.97 5.76
CA VAL A 113 -1.17 10.43 5.58
C VAL A 113 -2.19 10.89 4.55
N ASN A 114 -2.31 10.18 3.43
CA ASN A 114 -3.34 10.36 2.42
C ASN A 114 -4.20 9.10 2.35
N ASP A 115 -5.53 9.27 2.37
CA ASP A 115 -6.49 8.18 2.25
C ASP A 115 -6.30 7.38 0.94
N ASP A 116 -5.87 8.02 -0.15
CA ASP A 116 -5.57 7.35 -1.42
C ASP A 116 -4.37 6.39 -1.34
N TRP A 117 -3.55 6.50 -0.28
CA TRP A 117 -2.40 5.62 -0.04
C TRP A 117 -2.72 4.50 0.96
N PHE A 118 -3.99 4.37 1.37
CA PHE A 118 -4.47 3.34 2.26
C PHE A 118 -5.60 2.54 1.61
N THR A 119 -5.61 1.22 1.80
CA THR A 119 -6.76 0.39 1.43
C THR A 119 -6.92 -0.78 2.39
N ASP A 120 -8.17 -1.16 2.63
CA ASP A 120 -8.59 -2.35 3.37
C ASP A 120 -9.40 -3.32 2.49
N ASP A 121 -9.48 -3.05 1.17
CA ASP A 121 -10.30 -3.84 0.23
C ASP A 121 -9.59 -5.11 -0.29
N LEU A 122 -8.48 -5.51 0.35
CA LEU A 122 -7.75 -6.73 0.04
C LEU A 122 -8.45 -7.95 0.68
N LYS A 123 -9.64 -8.28 0.18
CA LYS A 123 -10.48 -9.37 0.71
C LYS A 123 -9.99 -10.76 0.31
N ARG A 124 -9.31 -10.89 -0.84
CA ARG A 124 -8.91 -12.17 -1.45
C ARG A 124 -7.57 -12.05 -2.15
N MET A 125 -6.62 -12.92 -1.78
CA MET A 125 -5.26 -12.95 -2.34
C MET A 125 -5.14 -13.72 -3.65
N ASP A 126 -6.16 -14.52 -3.95
CA ASP A 126 -6.30 -15.33 -5.16
C ASP A 126 -7.02 -14.60 -6.30
N ASP A 127 -7.47 -13.36 -6.05
CA ASP A 127 -8.10 -12.53 -7.08
C ASP A 127 -7.07 -12.13 -8.16
N GLU A 128 -7.40 -12.36 -9.42
CA GLU A 128 -6.58 -11.92 -10.55
C GLU A 128 -6.34 -10.40 -10.53
N ASN A 129 -7.24 -9.63 -9.93
CA ASN A 129 -7.15 -8.17 -9.81
C ASN A 129 -6.49 -7.68 -8.51
N VAL A 130 -5.90 -8.58 -7.71
CA VAL A 130 -5.24 -8.22 -6.44
C VAL A 130 -4.23 -7.09 -6.61
N TYR A 131 -3.48 -7.09 -7.72
CA TYR A 131 -2.52 -6.03 -8.00
C TYR A 131 -3.19 -4.67 -8.24
N SER A 132 -4.32 -4.64 -8.94
CA SER A 132 -5.06 -3.38 -9.16
C SER A 132 -5.54 -2.77 -7.85
N LYS A 133 -5.77 -3.61 -6.83
CA LYS A 133 -6.10 -3.15 -5.47
C LYS A 133 -4.87 -2.70 -4.69
N MET A 134 -3.69 -3.25 -4.98
CA MET A 134 -2.44 -2.85 -4.33
C MET A 134 -1.84 -1.57 -4.94
N GLN A 135 -2.05 -1.35 -6.24
CA GLN A 135 -1.42 -0.26 -6.97
C GLN A 135 -1.80 1.10 -6.37
N GLY A 136 -0.79 1.92 -6.08
CA GLY A 136 -0.96 3.27 -5.54
C GLY A 136 -1.07 3.35 -4.01
N HIS A 137 -1.29 2.22 -3.32
CA HIS A 137 -1.40 2.19 -1.87
C HIS A 137 -0.03 1.95 -1.21
N TRP A 138 0.23 2.67 -0.13
CA TRP A 138 1.42 2.55 0.70
C TRP A 138 1.22 1.59 1.87
N ILE A 139 0.04 1.63 2.49
CA ILE A 139 -0.35 0.76 3.60
C ILE A 139 -1.62 0.00 3.20
N ILE A 140 -1.56 -1.32 3.29
CA ILE A 140 -2.67 -2.19 2.92
C ILE A 140 -3.09 -2.99 4.16
N GLU A 141 -4.31 -2.76 4.62
CA GLU A 141 -4.91 -3.50 5.73
C GLU A 141 -5.55 -4.80 5.25
N MET A 142 -5.34 -5.86 6.04
CA MET A 142 -5.93 -7.17 5.86
C MET A 142 -6.90 -7.47 7.03
N SER A 143 -7.98 -6.69 7.10
CA SER A 143 -8.92 -6.59 8.24
C SER A 143 -9.82 -7.81 8.46
N GLU A 144 -9.94 -8.70 7.48
CA GLU A 144 -10.90 -9.83 7.52
C GLU A 144 -10.24 -11.21 7.32
N MET A 145 -9.03 -11.27 6.74
CA MET A 145 -8.33 -12.56 6.57
C MET A 145 -8.00 -13.21 7.92
N LEU A 146 -7.77 -12.39 8.96
CA LEU A 146 -7.50 -12.85 10.32
C LEU A 146 -8.73 -13.46 11.02
N ALA A 147 -9.95 -13.21 10.54
CA ALA A 147 -11.16 -13.78 11.12
C ALA A 147 -11.47 -15.21 10.62
N THR A 148 -10.83 -15.64 9.52
CA THR A 148 -11.13 -16.91 8.83
C THR A 148 -9.89 -17.80 8.72
N VAL A 149 -9.06 -17.81 9.77
CA VAL A 149 -7.74 -18.44 9.73
C VAL A 149 -7.86 -19.95 9.93
N ASN A 150 -7.70 -20.68 8.83
CA ASN A 150 -7.41 -22.11 8.80
C ASN A 150 -5.97 -22.34 8.28
N ALA A 151 -5.42 -23.54 8.48
CA ALA A 151 -4.02 -23.84 8.10
C ALA A 151 -3.67 -23.45 6.65
N LYS A 152 -4.61 -23.70 5.71
CA LYS A 152 -4.45 -23.33 4.30
C LYS A 152 -4.33 -21.80 4.11
N SER A 153 -5.21 -21.03 4.73
CA SER A 153 -5.19 -19.56 4.62
C SER A 153 -3.89 -18.94 5.17
N ILE A 154 -3.24 -19.59 6.14
CA ILE A 154 -1.97 -19.11 6.71
C ILE A 154 -0.84 -19.31 5.71
N GLU A 155 -0.78 -20.48 5.06
CA GLU A 155 0.20 -20.74 4.02
C GLU A 155 0.03 -19.77 2.86
N ASP A 156 -1.22 -19.47 2.48
CA ASP A 156 -1.52 -18.48 1.45
C ASP A 156 -1.07 -17.07 1.86
N ILE A 157 -1.32 -16.64 3.11
CA ILE A 157 -0.85 -15.35 3.63
C ILE A 157 0.67 -15.29 3.68
N LYS A 158 1.35 -16.33 4.20
CA LYS A 158 2.82 -16.40 4.25
C LYS A 158 3.40 -16.32 2.84
N SER A 159 2.88 -17.13 1.92
CA SER A 159 3.26 -17.12 0.50
C SER A 159 3.07 -15.74 -0.10
N PHE A 160 1.95 -15.09 0.17
CA PHE A 160 1.68 -13.75 -0.32
C PHE A 160 2.62 -12.71 0.29
N LEU A 161 2.82 -12.66 1.61
CA LEU A 161 3.69 -11.69 2.28
C LEU A 161 5.15 -11.81 1.84
N SER A 162 5.63 -13.02 1.58
CA SER A 162 7.01 -13.27 1.14
C SER A 162 7.29 -12.85 -0.32
N ARG A 163 6.27 -12.57 -1.15
CA ARG A 163 6.50 -12.08 -2.52
C ARG A 163 7.17 -10.71 -2.50
N GLN A 164 8.09 -10.49 -3.44
CA GLN A 164 8.79 -9.21 -3.62
C GLN A 164 8.23 -8.38 -4.78
N LYS A 165 7.49 -9.03 -5.68
CA LYS A 165 6.90 -8.43 -6.87
C LYS A 165 5.63 -9.16 -7.25
N GLU A 166 4.78 -8.46 -7.96
CA GLU A 166 3.58 -8.97 -8.61
C GLU A 166 3.82 -8.98 -10.11
N THR A 167 3.51 -10.09 -10.78
CA THR A 167 3.47 -10.14 -12.24
C THR A 167 2.03 -9.93 -12.66
N TYR A 168 1.72 -8.77 -13.23
CA TYR A 168 0.35 -8.40 -13.59
C TYR A 168 0.30 -7.67 -14.92
N ARG A 169 -0.83 -7.82 -15.63
CA ARG A 169 -1.12 -7.12 -16.88
C ARG A 169 -2.22 -6.09 -16.63
N ILE A 170 -1.87 -4.81 -16.66
CA ILE A 170 -2.85 -3.72 -16.57
C ILE A 170 -3.78 -3.80 -17.79
N PRO A 171 -5.08 -3.49 -17.65
CA PRO A 171 -5.96 -3.35 -18.81
C PRO A 171 -5.30 -2.52 -19.91
N TYR A 172 -5.48 -2.96 -21.17
CA TYR A 172 -4.90 -2.34 -22.37
C TYR A 172 -3.37 -2.49 -22.56
N GLN A 173 -2.65 -3.10 -21.62
CA GLN A 173 -1.26 -3.53 -21.87
C GLN A 173 -1.24 -4.87 -22.61
N THR A 174 -0.26 -5.04 -23.52
CA THR A 174 -0.10 -6.26 -24.31
C THR A 174 0.45 -7.42 -23.48
N TYR A 175 1.36 -7.13 -22.55
CA TYR A 175 2.10 -8.13 -21.77
C TYR A 175 2.01 -7.84 -20.28
N ALA A 176 2.07 -8.90 -19.47
CA ALA A 176 2.25 -8.76 -18.03
C ALA A 176 3.66 -8.23 -17.74
N GLU A 177 3.78 -7.40 -16.72
CA GLU A 177 5.04 -6.84 -16.27
C GLU A 177 5.27 -7.16 -14.80
N ASP A 178 6.54 -7.28 -14.43
CA ASP A 178 6.96 -7.40 -13.04
C ASP A 178 6.88 -6.04 -12.34
N ARG A 179 6.15 -6.00 -11.24
CA ARG A 179 5.89 -4.81 -10.46
C ARG A 179 6.40 -5.02 -9.04
N PRO A 180 7.56 -4.44 -8.68
CA PRO A 180 8.13 -4.61 -7.36
C PRO A 180 7.28 -3.93 -6.29
N ARG A 181 7.16 -4.55 -5.12
CA ARG A 181 6.31 -4.06 -4.02
C ARG A 181 6.83 -2.77 -3.42
N GLN A 182 5.92 -1.81 -3.27
CA GLN A 182 6.17 -0.51 -2.65
C GLN A 182 5.29 -0.25 -1.42
N CYS A 183 4.47 -1.23 -1.03
CA CYS A 183 3.51 -1.14 0.07
C CYS A 183 3.90 -2.05 1.24
N ILE A 184 3.39 -1.80 2.44
CA ILE A 184 3.43 -2.73 3.57
C ILE A 184 2.04 -3.28 3.86
N PHE A 185 1.99 -4.46 4.49
CA PHE A 185 0.75 -5.10 4.92
C PHE A 185 0.61 -5.03 6.44
N VAL A 186 -0.61 -4.73 6.88
CA VAL A 186 -0.97 -4.63 8.29
C VAL A 186 -2.25 -5.40 8.56
N GLY A 187 -2.38 -5.95 9.75
CA GLY A 187 -3.57 -6.70 10.17
C GLY A 187 -4.32 -5.96 11.27
N THR A 188 -5.64 -6.10 11.29
CA THR A 188 -6.43 -5.76 12.47
C THR A 188 -7.33 -6.93 12.84
N SER A 189 -7.52 -7.14 14.13
CA SER A 189 -8.41 -8.19 14.64
C SER A 189 -9.09 -7.75 15.92
N ASN A 190 -10.29 -8.29 16.15
CA ASN A 190 -10.98 -8.19 17.43
C ASN A 190 -10.73 -9.40 18.34
N ASN A 191 -10.15 -10.48 17.80
CA ASN A 191 -9.85 -11.71 18.53
C ASN A 191 -8.34 -11.96 18.58
N LEU A 192 -7.84 -12.45 19.72
CA LEU A 192 -6.47 -12.91 19.93
C LEU A 192 -6.19 -14.26 19.23
N ASP A 193 -7.23 -15.10 19.07
CA ASP A 193 -7.12 -16.42 18.44
C ASP A 193 -7.11 -16.36 16.90
N PHE A 194 -6.49 -15.33 16.34
CA PHE A 194 -6.42 -15.14 14.89
C PHE A 194 -5.24 -15.85 14.24
N LEU A 195 -4.30 -16.38 15.01
CA LEU A 195 -3.24 -17.27 14.55
C LEU A 195 -3.41 -18.61 15.25
N PRO A 196 -3.11 -19.74 14.58
CA PRO A 196 -3.10 -21.02 15.24
C PRO A 196 -2.07 -20.95 16.37
N LEU A 197 -2.45 -21.53 17.51
CA LEU A 197 -1.50 -21.82 18.56
C LEU A 197 -0.60 -22.94 18.01
N ASP A 198 0.67 -22.61 17.76
CA ASP A 198 1.70 -23.62 17.50
C ASP A 198 1.77 -24.62 18.68
#